data_AF-A0A838J922-F1
#
_entry.id   AF-A0A838J922-F1
#
_cell.length_a   1.000
_cell.length_b   1.000
_cell.length_c   1.000
_cell.angle_alpha   90.00
_cell.angle_beta   90.00
_cell.angle_gamma   90.00
#
_symmetry.space_group_name_H-M   'P 1'
#
loop_
_entity.id
_entity.type
_entity.pdbx_description
1 polymer ?
#
loop_
_entity_poly.entity_id
_entity_poly.type
_entity_poly.pdbx_seq_one_letter_code
_entity_poly.pdbx_strand_id
1 'polypeptide(L)'
;MTKQIVETPDGGVARLIAIGGKPLGATQSQQEITRLETLSADPTIEAHRRRDEIRDATRVQKSMQLLPTAFLYRYIGSAPTSNGPVIRLAFDPNPTFTPPDFESRVLTGIRGEIWIDPDDIRVVRIGSRIFKPVDYGWGILGTLYPGATLQIEQTKTSTCGWQLAHLALHLEGKALMFKSVHIVTDETASNYQWVPSGWTYQDAIRWLLQKPDEQANSKRTRY
;
A
#
# COMPACT_ATOMS: atom_id res chain seq x y z
N MET A 1 1.44 3.56 15.07
CA MET A 1 1.93 2.23 15.52
C MET A 1 3.04 1.75 14.58
N THR A 2 3.90 0.87 15.04
CA THR A 2 5.00 0.27 14.26
C THR A 2 4.86 -1.24 14.25
N LYS A 3 4.99 -1.85 13.07
CA LYS A 3 4.92 -3.29 12.87
C LYS A 3 6.19 -3.80 12.19
N GLN A 4 6.58 -5.03 12.50
CA GLN A 4 7.43 -5.86 11.67
C GLN A 4 6.54 -6.72 10.79
N ILE A 5 6.86 -6.85 9.52
CA ILE A 5 6.08 -7.65 8.57
C ILE A 5 7.03 -8.60 7.87
N VAL A 6 6.61 -9.85 7.71
CA VAL A 6 7.26 -10.85 6.87
C VAL A 6 6.29 -11.20 5.75
N GLU A 7 6.73 -11.02 4.49
CA GLU A 7 5.97 -11.41 3.31
C GLU A 7 6.37 -12.83 2.85
N THR A 8 5.38 -13.68 2.62
CA THR A 8 5.57 -15.05 2.11
C THR A 8 4.68 -15.28 0.89
N PRO A 9 4.91 -16.32 0.07
CA PRO A 9 3.96 -16.72 -0.99
C PRO A 9 2.55 -17.03 -0.45
N ASP A 10 2.47 -17.33 0.85
CA ASP A 10 1.25 -17.69 1.55
C ASP A 10 0.51 -16.48 2.16
N GLY A 11 1.15 -15.32 2.15
CA GLY A 11 0.63 -14.03 2.60
C GLY A 11 1.51 -13.32 3.63
N GLY A 12 1.16 -12.10 3.97
CA GLY A 12 1.87 -11.27 4.95
C GLY A 12 1.53 -11.59 6.41
N VAL A 13 2.56 -11.78 7.24
CA VAL A 13 2.43 -11.85 8.71
C VAL A 13 2.98 -10.57 9.32
N ALA A 14 2.17 -9.89 10.11
CA ALA A 14 2.60 -8.69 10.84
C ALA A 14 2.67 -8.95 12.34
N ARG A 15 3.70 -8.42 13.01
CA ARG A 15 3.83 -8.29 14.47
C ARG A 15 3.87 -6.82 14.88
N LEU A 16 3.01 -6.40 15.79
CA LEU A 16 3.04 -5.09 16.42
C LEU A 16 4.22 -5.03 17.40
N ILE A 17 5.06 -3.99 17.28
CA ILE A 17 6.25 -3.84 18.14
C ILE A 17 6.28 -2.52 18.91
N ALA A 18 5.51 -1.51 18.48
CA ALA A 18 5.44 -0.23 19.18
C ALA A 18 4.12 0.53 18.94
N ILE A 19 3.70 1.28 19.95
CA ILE A 19 2.58 2.23 19.88
C ILE A 19 3.10 3.60 20.33
N GLY A 20 2.78 4.66 19.58
CA GLY A 20 3.25 6.01 19.91
C GLY A 20 4.77 6.17 19.98
N GLY A 21 5.52 5.36 19.21
CA GLY A 21 6.99 5.36 19.22
C GLY A 21 7.62 4.65 20.42
N LYS A 22 6.83 4.06 21.32
CA LYS A 22 7.31 3.31 22.48
C LYS A 22 7.11 1.80 22.27
N PRO A 23 8.09 0.96 22.66
CA PRO A 23 7.91 -0.50 22.68
C PRO A 23 6.66 -0.92 23.45
N LEU A 24 6.11 -2.08 23.12
CA LEU A 24 4.96 -2.63 23.83
C LEU A 24 5.28 -2.90 25.32
N GLY A 25 4.32 -2.61 26.20
CA GLY A 25 4.40 -3.06 27.59
C GLY A 25 4.18 -4.58 27.70
N ALA A 26 4.53 -5.19 28.83
CA ALA A 26 4.47 -6.64 29.03
C ALA A 26 3.10 -7.26 28.65
N THR A 27 1.99 -6.65 29.09
CA THR A 27 0.65 -7.14 28.77
C THR A 27 0.34 -7.07 27.26
N GLN A 28 0.75 -5.98 26.60
CA GLN A 28 0.51 -5.80 25.17
C GLN A 28 1.38 -6.75 24.33
N SER A 29 2.64 -6.96 24.76
CA SER A 29 3.54 -7.92 24.12
C SER A 29 2.98 -9.34 24.25
N GLN A 30 2.47 -9.73 25.43
CA GLN A 30 1.82 -11.03 25.61
C GLN A 30 0.56 -11.21 24.76
N GLN A 31 -0.30 -10.18 24.67
CA GLN A 31 -1.48 -10.21 23.80
C GLN A 31 -1.10 -10.40 22.33
N GLU A 32 -0.03 -9.73 21.89
CA GLU A 32 0.45 -9.85 20.52
C GLU A 32 1.04 -11.22 20.21
N ILE A 33 1.76 -11.81 21.17
CA ILE A 33 2.25 -13.19 21.09
C ILE A 33 1.07 -14.16 20.96
N THR A 34 0.08 -14.08 21.84
CA THR A 34 -1.10 -14.96 21.80
C THR A 34 -1.89 -14.79 20.49
N ARG A 35 -1.95 -13.57 19.93
CA ARG A 35 -2.56 -13.33 18.62
C ARG A 35 -1.80 -14.06 17.50
N LEU A 36 -0.47 -14.04 17.50
CA LEU A 36 0.36 -14.75 16.52
C LEU A 36 0.27 -16.27 16.67
N GLU A 37 0.24 -16.79 17.90
CA GLU A 37 0.03 -18.22 18.19
C GLU A 37 -1.34 -18.69 17.68
N THR A 38 -2.40 -17.89 17.91
CA THR A 38 -3.75 -18.17 17.40
C THR A 38 -3.76 -18.21 15.88
N LEU A 39 -3.07 -17.27 15.21
CA LEU A 39 -2.93 -17.27 13.76
C LEU A 39 -2.20 -18.51 13.24
N SER A 40 -1.18 -18.99 13.96
CA SER A 40 -0.43 -20.19 13.57
C SER A 40 -1.26 -21.46 13.66
N ALA A 41 -2.30 -21.47 14.50
CA ALA A 41 -3.15 -22.63 14.74
C ALA A 41 -4.36 -22.73 13.77
N ASP A 42 -4.64 -21.69 12.97
CA ASP A 42 -5.81 -21.63 12.10
C ASP A 42 -5.45 -21.41 10.62
N PRO A 43 -5.38 -22.49 9.82
CA PRO A 43 -5.11 -22.42 8.38
C PRO A 43 -6.17 -21.66 7.58
N THR A 44 -7.38 -21.48 8.11
CA THR A 44 -8.45 -20.78 7.38
C THR A 44 -8.19 -19.28 7.31
N ILE A 45 -7.54 -18.71 8.34
CA ILE A 45 -7.15 -17.30 8.37
C ILE A 45 -6.05 -17.02 7.33
N GLU A 46 -5.07 -17.91 7.23
CA GLU A 46 -4.04 -17.85 6.19
C GLU A 46 -4.66 -17.88 4.78
N ALA A 47 -5.52 -18.85 4.51
CA ALA A 47 -6.18 -18.97 3.20
C ALA A 47 -7.07 -17.77 2.87
N HIS A 48 -7.70 -17.15 3.86
CA HIS A 48 -8.48 -15.92 3.66
C HIS A 48 -7.56 -14.74 3.32
N ARG A 49 -6.50 -14.50 4.11
CA ARG A 49 -5.53 -13.42 3.88
C ARG A 49 -4.84 -13.53 2.53
N ARG A 50 -4.38 -14.73 2.18
CA ARG A 50 -3.75 -14.98 0.87
C ARG A 50 -4.67 -14.58 -0.28
N ARG A 51 -5.95 -14.95 -0.18
CA ARG A 51 -6.96 -14.60 -1.19
C ARG A 51 -7.18 -13.09 -1.28
N ASP A 52 -7.23 -12.41 -0.14
CA ASP A 52 -7.39 -10.96 -0.10
C ASP A 52 -6.18 -10.24 -0.70
N GLU A 53 -4.96 -10.63 -0.33
CA GLU A 53 -3.72 -10.04 -0.85
C GLU A 53 -3.54 -10.29 -2.36
N ILE A 54 -3.82 -11.50 -2.84
CA ILE A 54 -3.81 -11.81 -4.29
C ILE A 54 -4.83 -10.95 -5.03
N ARG A 55 -6.05 -10.82 -4.48
CA ARG A 55 -7.10 -9.97 -5.08
C ARG A 55 -6.65 -8.52 -5.14
N ASP A 56 -6.10 -7.99 -4.07
CA ASP A 56 -5.69 -6.59 -4.00
C ASP A 56 -4.47 -6.33 -4.90
N ALA A 57 -3.49 -7.22 -4.94
CA ALA A 57 -2.36 -7.17 -5.88
C ALA A 57 -2.84 -7.19 -7.34
N THR A 58 -3.80 -8.06 -7.66
CA THR A 58 -4.39 -8.14 -9.01
C THR A 58 -5.09 -6.83 -9.38
N ARG A 59 -5.84 -6.22 -8.45
CA ARG A 59 -6.52 -4.92 -8.67
C ARG A 59 -5.53 -3.79 -8.89
N VAL A 60 -4.46 -3.73 -8.09
CA VAL A 60 -3.41 -2.72 -8.26
C VAL A 60 -2.73 -2.90 -9.61
N GLN A 61 -2.36 -4.13 -9.98
CA GLN A 61 -1.74 -4.43 -11.27
C GLN A 61 -2.65 -4.01 -12.44
N LYS A 62 -3.95 -4.36 -12.38
CA LYS A 62 -4.93 -3.96 -13.38
C LYS A 62 -5.05 -2.44 -13.50
N SER A 63 -5.12 -1.74 -12.37
CA SER A 63 -5.19 -0.27 -12.36
C SER A 63 -3.95 0.37 -12.98
N MET A 64 -2.76 -0.16 -12.68
CA MET A 64 -1.49 0.31 -13.27
C MET A 64 -1.46 0.13 -14.79
N GLN A 65 -2.00 -0.97 -15.31
CA GLN A 65 -2.10 -1.22 -16.76
C GLN A 65 -3.06 -0.25 -17.48
N LEU A 66 -4.03 0.33 -16.76
CA LEU A 66 -4.99 1.28 -17.33
C LEU A 66 -4.46 2.72 -17.36
N LEU A 67 -3.46 3.08 -16.55
CA LEU A 67 -2.96 4.46 -16.46
C LEU A 67 -2.58 5.05 -17.84
N PRO A 68 -1.86 4.33 -18.74
CA PRO A 68 -1.45 4.90 -20.02
C PRO A 68 -2.61 5.32 -20.93
N THR A 69 -3.77 4.69 -20.83
CA THR A 69 -4.95 5.00 -21.66
C THR A 69 -6.00 5.83 -20.91
N ALA A 70 -6.02 5.75 -19.58
CA ALA A 70 -6.95 6.47 -18.72
C ALA A 70 -6.65 7.96 -18.59
N PHE A 71 -5.42 8.38 -18.89
CA PHE A 71 -4.98 9.75 -18.65
C PHE A 71 -4.31 10.39 -19.87
N LEU A 72 -4.43 11.71 -19.94
CA LEU A 72 -3.64 12.57 -20.81
C LEU A 72 -2.49 13.15 -19.97
N TYR A 73 -1.26 12.96 -20.46
CA TYR A 73 -0.05 13.36 -19.74
C TYR A 73 0.57 14.63 -20.33
N ARG A 74 1.10 15.49 -19.47
CA ARG A 74 1.89 16.66 -19.84
C ARG A 74 3.20 16.67 -19.07
N TYR A 75 4.32 16.77 -19.78
CA TYR A 75 5.63 16.96 -19.15
C TYR A 75 5.68 18.30 -18.41
N ILE A 76 6.09 18.26 -17.15
CA ILE A 76 6.19 19.43 -16.27
C ILE A 76 7.59 19.64 -15.69
N GLY A 77 8.60 18.90 -16.20
CA GLY A 77 10.01 19.06 -15.82
C GLY A 77 10.62 17.79 -15.23
N SER A 78 11.83 17.93 -14.70
CA SER A 78 12.51 16.90 -13.93
C SER A 78 12.65 17.33 -12.47
N ALA A 79 12.86 16.36 -11.58
CA ALA A 79 13.20 16.63 -10.17
C ALA A 79 14.35 15.73 -9.70
N PRO A 80 15.23 16.21 -8.82
CA PRO A 80 16.26 15.38 -8.21
C PRO A 80 15.65 14.43 -7.18
N THR A 81 16.19 13.22 -7.08
CA THR A 81 15.92 12.27 -5.98
C THR A 81 17.23 11.67 -5.48
N SER A 82 17.20 10.91 -4.38
CA SER A 82 18.37 10.17 -3.88
C SER A 82 18.92 9.15 -4.89
N ASN A 83 18.09 8.72 -5.84
CA ASN A 83 18.43 7.68 -6.82
C ASN A 83 18.72 8.26 -8.21
N GLY A 84 18.73 9.60 -8.37
CA GLY A 84 18.92 10.27 -9.65
C GLY A 84 17.74 11.18 -10.05
N PRO A 85 17.82 11.86 -11.21
CA PRO A 85 16.75 12.70 -11.71
C PRO A 85 15.55 11.88 -12.19
N VAL A 86 14.35 12.34 -11.87
CA VAL A 86 13.09 11.71 -12.31
C VAL A 86 12.30 12.64 -13.23
N ILE A 87 11.58 12.07 -14.18
CA ILE A 87 10.66 12.77 -15.08
C ILE A 87 9.36 13.05 -14.33
N ARG A 88 8.85 14.28 -14.41
CA ARG A 88 7.55 14.67 -13.84
C ARG A 88 6.53 14.89 -14.94
N LEU A 89 5.38 14.23 -14.81
CA LEU A 89 4.24 14.43 -15.69
C LEU A 89 3.03 14.83 -14.84
N ALA A 90 2.32 15.89 -15.24
CA ALA A 90 0.95 16.11 -14.79
C ALA A 90 0.01 15.20 -15.61
N PHE A 91 -1.08 14.76 -15.00
CA PHE A 91 -2.08 13.95 -15.66
C PHE A 91 -3.52 14.41 -15.34
N ASP A 92 -4.36 14.40 -16.37
CA ASP A 92 -5.81 14.64 -16.28
C ASP A 92 -6.54 13.45 -16.93
N PRO A 93 -7.79 13.12 -16.54
CA PRO A 93 -8.53 12.03 -17.15
C PRO A 93 -8.67 12.22 -18.65
N ASN A 94 -8.45 11.14 -19.40
CA ASN A 94 -8.75 11.10 -20.82
C ASN A 94 -10.27 11.04 -21.03
N PRO A 95 -10.90 12.04 -21.67
CA PRO A 95 -12.35 12.06 -21.87
C PRO A 95 -12.86 10.93 -22.78
N THR A 96 -11.98 10.29 -23.56
CA THR A 96 -12.34 9.15 -24.42
C THR A 96 -12.10 7.80 -23.74
N PHE A 97 -11.57 7.78 -22.51
CA PHE A 97 -11.35 6.55 -21.77
C PHE A 97 -12.69 5.93 -21.36
N THR A 98 -12.89 4.67 -21.72
CA THR A 98 -14.04 3.87 -21.30
C THR A 98 -13.56 2.88 -20.23
N PRO A 99 -13.94 3.07 -18.94
CA PRO A 99 -13.54 2.15 -17.88
C PRO A 99 -14.04 0.73 -18.18
N PRO A 100 -13.15 -0.29 -18.18
CA PRO A 100 -13.53 -1.67 -18.50
C PRO A 100 -14.39 -2.34 -17.40
N ASP A 101 -14.45 -1.75 -16.21
CA ASP A 101 -15.25 -2.23 -15.10
C ASP A 101 -15.65 -1.08 -14.15
N PHE A 102 -16.43 -1.40 -13.13
CA PHE A 102 -16.90 -0.42 -12.16
C PHE A 102 -15.79 0.09 -11.22
N GLU A 103 -14.79 -0.74 -10.89
CA GLU A 103 -13.68 -0.35 -10.01
C GLU A 103 -12.77 0.70 -10.67
N SER A 104 -12.52 0.59 -11.97
CA SER A 104 -11.70 1.51 -12.77
C SER A 104 -12.38 2.84 -13.10
N ARG A 105 -13.68 2.99 -12.83
CA ARG A 105 -14.39 4.27 -13.00
C ARG A 105 -13.75 5.40 -12.22
N VAL A 106 -13.15 5.08 -11.08
CA VAL A 106 -12.43 6.05 -10.22
C VAL A 106 -11.41 6.87 -11.00
N LEU A 107 -10.74 6.27 -12.00
CA LEU A 107 -9.73 6.94 -12.84
C LEU A 107 -10.31 8.12 -13.62
N THR A 108 -11.61 8.14 -13.89
CA THR A 108 -12.27 9.22 -14.64
C THR A 108 -12.41 10.53 -13.87
N GLY A 109 -12.22 10.51 -12.55
CA GLY A 109 -12.30 11.70 -11.70
C GLY A 109 -11.10 11.94 -10.80
N ILE A 110 -9.97 11.30 -11.10
CA ILE A 110 -8.68 11.57 -10.47
C ILE A 110 -7.83 12.45 -11.42
N ARG A 111 -7.06 13.37 -10.85
CA ARG A 111 -5.98 14.08 -11.54
C ARG A 111 -4.79 14.25 -10.61
N GLY A 112 -3.61 14.53 -11.14
CA GLY A 112 -2.44 14.68 -10.31
C GLY A 112 -1.13 14.75 -11.08
N GLU A 113 -0.08 14.27 -10.40
CA GLU A 113 1.27 14.19 -10.91
C GLU A 113 1.85 12.79 -10.72
N ILE A 114 2.71 12.39 -11.64
CA ILE A 114 3.44 11.13 -11.61
C ILE A 114 4.93 11.42 -11.84
N TRP A 115 5.78 10.74 -11.09
CA TRP A 115 7.23 10.80 -11.22
C TRP A 115 7.73 9.45 -11.71
N ILE A 116 8.56 9.48 -12.74
CA ILE A 116 9.06 8.30 -13.43
C ILE A 116 10.59 8.33 -13.39
N ASP A 117 11.18 7.25 -12.88
CA ASP A 117 12.59 6.94 -13.06
C ASP A 117 12.82 6.56 -14.53
N PRO A 118 13.64 7.31 -15.28
CA PRO A 118 13.82 7.09 -16.71
C PRO A 118 14.69 5.87 -17.03
N ASP A 119 15.55 5.43 -16.10
CA ASP A 119 16.48 4.33 -16.33
C ASP A 119 15.78 2.98 -16.16
N ASP A 120 14.96 2.85 -15.11
CA ASP A 120 14.15 1.65 -14.85
C ASP A 120 12.76 1.69 -15.51
N ILE A 121 12.39 2.81 -16.13
CA ILE A 121 11.05 3.10 -16.68
C ILE A 121 9.97 2.79 -15.62
N ARG A 122 10.18 3.32 -14.41
CA ARG A 122 9.41 2.95 -13.23
C ARG A 122 8.73 4.15 -12.59
N VAL A 123 7.47 3.98 -12.21
CA VAL A 123 6.75 4.98 -11.41
C VAL A 123 7.31 4.97 -9.99
N VAL A 124 7.93 6.07 -9.59
CA VAL A 124 8.54 6.21 -8.25
C VAL A 124 7.66 7.01 -7.30
N ARG A 125 6.78 7.85 -7.84
CA ARG A 125 5.79 8.58 -7.04
C ARG A 125 4.54 8.82 -7.85
N ILE A 126 3.39 8.72 -7.18
CA ILE A 126 2.11 9.23 -7.66
C ILE A 126 1.55 10.13 -6.56
N GLY A 127 1.14 11.33 -6.94
CA GLY A 127 0.37 12.23 -6.08
C GLY A 127 -0.90 12.62 -6.80
N SER A 128 -2.07 12.36 -6.20
CA SER A 128 -3.33 12.53 -6.89
C SER A 128 -4.47 12.95 -5.97
N ARG A 129 -5.52 13.51 -6.58
CA ARG A 129 -6.75 13.88 -5.88
C ARG A 129 -7.99 13.59 -6.70
N ILE A 130 -9.08 13.29 -6.03
CA ILE A 130 -10.41 13.30 -6.61
C ILE A 130 -10.82 14.76 -6.83
N PHE A 131 -11.22 15.11 -8.06
CA PHE A 131 -11.62 16.48 -8.41
C PHE A 131 -13.11 16.62 -8.75
N LYS A 132 -13.80 15.50 -9.00
CA LYS A 132 -15.26 15.45 -9.23
C LYS A 132 -15.81 14.18 -8.57
N PRO A 133 -17.12 14.12 -8.28
CA PRO A 133 -17.74 12.90 -7.79
C PRO A 133 -17.54 11.73 -8.74
N VAL A 134 -17.20 10.56 -8.21
CA VAL A 134 -17.08 9.32 -8.99
C VAL A 134 -17.61 8.14 -8.20
N ASP A 135 -18.41 7.32 -8.86
CA ASP A 135 -18.88 6.07 -8.28
C ASP A 135 -17.75 5.03 -8.22
N TYR A 136 -17.65 4.34 -7.10
CA TYR A 136 -16.65 3.29 -6.86
C TYR A 136 -17.31 2.04 -6.26
N GLY A 137 -16.73 0.87 -6.54
CA GLY A 137 -17.26 -0.42 -6.07
C GLY A 137 -16.18 -1.39 -5.63
N TRP A 138 -15.41 -0.99 -4.63
CA TRP A 138 -14.42 -1.84 -3.95
C TRP A 138 -15.09 -2.67 -2.84
N GLY A 139 -15.96 -3.60 -3.23
CA GLY A 139 -16.73 -4.44 -2.28
C GLY A 139 -17.87 -3.72 -1.53
N ILE A 140 -17.95 -2.39 -1.62
CA ILE A 140 -19.06 -1.55 -1.19
C ILE A 140 -19.31 -0.52 -2.30
N LEU A 141 -20.57 -0.37 -2.72
CA LEU A 141 -20.97 0.65 -3.69
C LEU A 141 -21.09 2.01 -3.00
N GLY A 142 -20.45 3.03 -3.56
CA GLY A 142 -20.50 4.39 -3.04
C GLY A 142 -19.98 5.42 -4.04
N THR A 143 -19.91 6.66 -3.59
CA THR A 143 -19.40 7.79 -4.39
C THR A 143 -18.25 8.46 -3.63
N LEU A 144 -17.11 8.62 -4.29
CA LEU A 144 -16.00 9.43 -3.79
C LEU A 144 -16.24 10.89 -4.17
N TYR A 145 -16.02 11.79 -3.22
CA TYR A 145 -16.21 13.22 -3.43
C TYR A 145 -14.87 13.95 -3.59
N PRO A 146 -14.88 15.16 -4.20
CA PRO A 146 -13.70 16.00 -4.25
C PRO A 146 -13.08 16.22 -2.87
N GLY A 147 -11.76 16.14 -2.79
CA GLY A 147 -11.00 16.31 -1.54
C GLY A 147 -10.22 15.07 -1.12
N ALA A 148 -10.61 13.87 -1.57
CA ALA A 148 -9.82 12.67 -1.33
C ALA A 148 -8.46 12.76 -2.05
N THR A 149 -7.38 12.39 -1.36
CA THR A 149 -6.00 12.42 -1.86
C THR A 149 -5.31 11.08 -1.69
N LEU A 150 -4.41 10.76 -2.62
CA LEU A 150 -3.54 9.59 -2.57
C LEU A 150 -2.12 10.02 -2.92
N GLN A 151 -1.17 9.62 -2.08
CA GLN A 151 0.25 9.70 -2.34
C GLN A 151 0.87 8.32 -2.15
N ILE A 152 1.62 7.88 -3.16
CA ILE A 152 2.44 6.67 -3.12
C ILE A 152 3.85 7.09 -3.49
N GLU A 153 4.82 6.68 -2.69
CA GLU A 153 6.25 6.81 -3.00
C GLU A 153 6.90 5.43 -2.94
N GLN A 154 7.76 5.14 -3.92
CA GLN A 154 8.60 3.96 -3.96
C GLN A 154 10.07 4.37 -3.89
N THR A 155 10.89 3.49 -3.30
CA THR A 155 12.33 3.65 -3.26
C THR A 155 13.02 2.39 -3.76
N LYS A 156 14.13 2.55 -4.48
CA LYS A 156 14.98 1.43 -4.89
C LYS A 156 15.90 1.05 -3.73
N THR A 157 15.78 -0.18 -3.28
CA THR A 157 16.63 -0.76 -2.24
C THR A 157 17.73 -1.58 -2.91
N SER A 158 18.91 -1.62 -2.29
CA SER A 158 20.05 -2.39 -2.81
C SER A 158 19.79 -3.90 -2.80
N THR A 159 18.92 -4.36 -1.92
CA THR A 159 18.61 -5.78 -1.69
C THR A 159 17.34 -6.22 -2.40
N CYS A 160 16.23 -5.50 -2.22
CA CYS A 160 14.89 -5.95 -2.60
C CYS A 160 14.32 -5.22 -3.83
N GLY A 161 15.12 -4.43 -4.56
CA GLY A 161 14.64 -3.64 -5.69
C GLY A 161 13.68 -2.53 -5.27
N TRP A 162 12.72 -2.18 -6.13
CA TRP A 162 11.72 -1.12 -5.86
C TRP A 162 10.70 -1.55 -4.81
N GLN A 163 10.62 -0.78 -3.73
CA GLN A 163 9.79 -1.06 -2.57
C GLN A 163 8.95 0.16 -2.18
N LEU A 164 7.80 -0.05 -1.54
CA LEU A 164 6.99 1.03 -1.00
C LEU A 164 7.79 1.81 0.05
N ALA A 165 7.91 3.12 -0.10
CA ALA A 165 8.55 3.99 0.90
C ALA A 165 7.49 4.71 1.74
N HIS A 166 6.45 5.22 1.08
CA HIS A 166 5.39 6.00 1.73
C HIS A 166 4.05 5.77 1.04
N LEU A 167 2.99 5.66 1.85
CA LEU A 167 1.60 5.65 1.42
C LEU A 167 0.83 6.62 2.31
N ALA A 168 0.26 7.66 1.73
CA ALA A 168 -0.74 8.50 2.38
C ALA A 168 -2.04 8.47 1.60
N LEU A 169 -3.14 8.18 2.28
CA LEU A 169 -4.49 8.18 1.73
C LEU A 169 -5.38 8.95 2.68
N HIS A 170 -6.02 10.00 2.17
CA HIS A 170 -7.09 10.71 2.84
C HIS A 170 -8.35 10.55 2.00
N LEU A 171 -9.36 9.91 2.56
CA LEU A 171 -10.61 9.65 1.87
C LEU A 171 -11.77 9.98 2.80
N GLU A 172 -12.61 10.89 2.32
CA GLU A 172 -13.91 11.20 2.88
C GLU A 172 -14.97 10.87 1.82
N GLY A 173 -15.92 10.02 2.18
CA GLY A 173 -16.92 9.54 1.23
C GLY A 173 -18.20 9.04 1.89
N LYS A 174 -19.13 8.61 1.04
CA LYS A 174 -20.37 7.93 1.46
C LYS A 174 -20.44 6.55 0.83
N ALA A 175 -20.64 5.53 1.66
CA ALA A 175 -21.03 4.19 1.28
C ALA A 175 -22.55 4.01 1.46
N LEU A 176 -23.22 3.38 0.49
CA LEU A 176 -24.62 2.93 0.60
C LEU A 176 -25.58 3.98 1.21
N MET A 177 -25.72 5.14 0.56
CA MET A 177 -26.60 6.29 0.87
C MET A 177 -26.54 6.91 2.30
N PHE A 178 -26.04 6.19 3.32
CA PHE A 178 -26.15 6.59 4.73
C PHE A 178 -24.90 6.31 5.58
N LYS A 179 -23.91 5.55 5.11
CA LYS A 179 -22.68 5.29 5.88
C LYS A 179 -21.55 6.21 5.43
N SER A 180 -21.21 7.18 6.25
CA SER A 180 -19.98 7.96 6.04
C SER A 180 -18.77 7.05 6.16
N VAL A 181 -17.86 7.12 5.19
CA VAL A 181 -16.57 6.44 5.20
C VAL A 181 -15.51 7.50 5.38
N HIS A 182 -14.74 7.38 6.46
CA HIS A 182 -13.56 8.19 6.72
C HIS A 182 -12.37 7.24 6.83
N ILE A 183 -11.48 7.30 5.84
CA ILE A 183 -10.26 6.50 5.81
C ILE A 183 -9.09 7.48 5.75
N VAL A 184 -8.28 7.46 6.80
CA VAL A 184 -6.99 8.14 6.84
C VAL A 184 -5.94 7.09 7.07
N THR A 185 -4.97 7.02 6.18
CA THR A 185 -3.83 6.11 6.24
C THR A 185 -2.57 6.92 5.97
N ASP A 186 -1.59 6.76 6.84
CA ASP A 186 -0.24 7.27 6.65
C ASP A 186 0.73 6.16 7.08
N GLU A 187 1.43 5.61 6.10
CA GLU A 187 2.33 4.48 6.28
C GLU A 187 3.68 4.80 5.67
N THR A 188 4.73 4.67 6.48
CA THR A 188 6.11 4.61 6.00
C THR A 188 6.62 3.18 6.16
N ALA A 189 7.23 2.64 5.11
CA ALA A 189 7.87 1.33 5.14
C ALA A 189 9.37 1.46 4.83
N SER A 190 10.18 0.64 5.48
CA SER A 190 11.64 0.73 5.42
C SER A 190 12.29 -0.60 5.80
N ASN A 191 13.63 -0.61 5.87
CA ASN A 191 14.44 -1.72 6.36
C ASN A 191 14.18 -3.06 5.62
N TYR A 192 13.89 -2.97 4.32
CA TYR A 192 13.65 -4.11 3.44
C TYR A 192 14.81 -5.10 3.40
N GLN A 193 14.51 -6.37 3.64
CA GLN A 193 15.45 -7.49 3.54
C GLN A 193 14.75 -8.67 2.89
N TRP A 194 15.52 -9.63 2.37
CA TRP A 194 14.95 -10.87 1.89
C TRP A 194 14.77 -11.85 3.04
N VAL A 195 13.62 -12.51 3.08
CA VAL A 195 13.49 -13.80 3.76
C VAL A 195 13.93 -14.96 2.86
N PRO A 196 14.41 -16.07 3.43
CA PRO A 196 14.72 -17.28 2.68
C PRO A 196 13.56 -17.73 1.79
N SER A 197 13.90 -18.12 0.55
CA SER A 197 12.92 -18.65 -0.40
C SER A 197 12.23 -19.89 0.16
N GLY A 198 10.90 -19.95 0.03
CA GLY A 198 10.10 -21.09 0.48
C GLY A 198 9.62 -21.02 1.93
N TRP A 199 9.84 -19.91 2.63
CA TRP A 199 9.18 -19.67 3.91
C TRP A 199 7.67 -19.76 3.78
N THR A 200 7.08 -20.57 4.65
CA THR A 200 5.63 -20.65 4.81
C THR A 200 5.13 -19.54 5.74
N TYR A 201 3.80 -19.35 5.76
CA TYR A 201 3.16 -18.46 6.73
C TYR A 201 3.52 -18.82 8.19
N GLN A 202 3.68 -20.11 8.50
CA GLN A 202 4.10 -20.58 9.82
C GLN A 202 5.56 -20.28 10.14
N ASP A 203 6.46 -20.38 9.15
CA ASP A 203 7.87 -20.00 9.34
C ASP A 203 8.01 -18.51 9.65
N ALA A 204 7.22 -17.68 8.96
CA ALA A 204 7.13 -16.25 9.23
C ALA A 204 6.65 -15.95 10.66
N ILE A 205 5.61 -16.64 11.15
CA ILE A 205 5.15 -16.49 12.54
C ILE A 205 6.24 -16.92 13.52
N ARG A 206 6.85 -18.09 13.31
CA ARG A 206 7.90 -18.62 14.19
C ARG A 206 9.08 -17.64 14.29
N TRP A 207 9.47 -17.07 13.17
CA TRP A 207 10.54 -16.08 13.12
C TRP A 207 10.18 -14.78 13.86
N LEU A 208 8.96 -14.27 13.66
CA LEU A 208 8.47 -13.06 14.35
C LEU A 208 8.36 -13.24 15.88
N LEU A 209 8.04 -14.45 16.35
CA LEU A 209 7.98 -14.79 17.78
C LEU A 209 9.37 -14.91 18.43
N GLN A 210 10.42 -15.24 17.68
CA GLN A 210 11.79 -15.37 18.19
C GLN A 210 12.52 -14.02 18.31
N LYS A 211 12.06 -12.99 17.59
CA LYS A 211 12.64 -11.65 17.66
C LYS A 211 12.39 -11.05 19.05
N PRO A 212 13.43 -10.58 19.77
CA PRO A 212 13.24 -9.71 20.92
C PRO A 212 12.41 -8.49 20.50
N ASP A 213 11.76 -7.84 21.46
CA ASP A 213 11.21 -6.50 21.25
C ASP A 213 12.38 -5.54 21.00
N GLU A 214 12.92 -5.54 19.78
CA GLU A 214 14.02 -4.67 19.36
C GLU A 214 13.59 -3.22 19.59
N GLN A 215 14.47 -2.45 20.23
CA GLN A 215 14.23 -1.04 20.53
C GLN A 215 13.82 -0.31 19.25
N ALA A 216 12.61 0.22 19.27
CA ALA A 216 11.98 0.90 18.17
C ALA A 216 12.69 2.23 17.82
N ASN A 217 13.87 2.15 17.20
CA ASN A 217 14.40 3.28 16.47
C ASN A 217 13.64 3.39 15.14
N SER A 218 12.58 4.19 15.20
CA SER A 218 11.86 4.84 14.12
C SER A 218 12.02 4.25 12.70
N LYS A 219 10.92 3.62 12.26
CA LYS A 219 10.49 3.28 10.88
C LYS A 219 10.30 1.78 10.69
N ARG A 220 9.13 1.42 10.13
CA ARG A 220 8.62 0.04 10.02
C ARG A 220 9.61 -0.82 9.24
N THR A 221 9.81 -2.06 9.66
CA THR A 221 10.64 -3.02 8.95
C THR A 221 9.76 -4.03 8.22
N ARG A 222 9.83 -4.05 6.89
CA ARG A 222 9.30 -5.16 6.08
C ARG A 222 10.47 -6.09 5.73
N TYR A 223 10.30 -7.39 5.91
CA TYR A 223 11.20 -8.46 5.48
C TYR A 223 10.47 -9.34 4.45
#